data_AF-A0A263D0Z3-F1
#
_entry.id   AF-A0A263D0Z3-F1
#
_cell.length_a   1.000
_cell.length_b   1.000
_cell.length_c   1.000
_cell.angle_alpha   90.00
_cell.angle_beta   90.00
_cell.angle_gamma   90.00
#
_symmetry.space_group_name_H-M   'P 1'
#
loop_
_entity.id
_entity.type
_entity.pdbx_description
1 polymer ?
#
loop_
_entity_poly.entity_id
_entity_poly.type
_entity_poly.pdbx_seq_one_letter_code
_entity_poly.pdbx_strand_id
1 'polypeptide(L)'
;MPASRRTAGTERRLIGSGRYPGMTQLHQAVPLVERQHALIEEMRARAPRFVTGRVLAERTGTTVRTVERDVARLRAAGIPIEVKRGASGGYRLAVPSPVAPLTFSPGEIAALVASLVALGPYTSATAQSALAKLVTTFGGQGGIGSTGTTDKPASRS
;
A
#
# COMPACT_ATOMS: atom_id res chain seq x y z
N MET A 1 -8.74 65.18 27.84
CA MET A 1 -7.60 64.67 27.05
C MET A 1 -7.36 63.20 27.34
N PRO A 2 -7.67 62.27 26.42
CA PRO A 2 -7.19 60.90 26.47
C PRO A 2 -6.16 60.60 25.37
N ALA A 3 -5.17 59.78 25.74
CA ALA A 3 -4.00 59.42 24.96
C ALA A 3 -4.30 58.40 23.84
N SER A 4 -3.61 58.59 22.72
CA SER A 4 -3.54 57.71 21.55
C SER A 4 -3.00 56.32 21.92
N ARG A 5 -3.79 55.27 21.68
CA ARG A 5 -3.26 53.89 21.61
C ARG A 5 -2.94 53.58 20.14
N ARG A 6 -1.65 53.62 19.83
CA ARG A 6 -1.11 53.03 18.61
C ARG A 6 -1.29 51.51 18.64
N THR A 7 -1.82 51.00 17.55
CA THR A 7 -1.93 49.58 17.19
C THR A 7 -0.55 48.93 17.12
N ALA A 8 -0.23 48.06 18.07
CA ALA A 8 0.85 47.10 17.91
C ALA A 8 0.30 45.90 17.12
N GLY A 9 0.79 45.73 15.89
CA GLY A 9 0.49 44.58 15.06
C GLY A 9 0.82 43.30 15.81
N THR A 10 -0.20 42.49 16.08
CA THR A 10 0.02 41.10 16.44
C THR A 10 0.34 40.38 15.14
N GLU A 11 1.63 40.35 14.78
CA GLU A 11 2.15 39.36 13.85
C GLU A 11 1.81 37.99 14.43
N ARG A 12 0.74 37.41 13.87
CA ARG A 12 0.37 36.03 14.07
C ARG A 12 1.46 35.20 13.40
N ARG A 13 2.50 34.90 14.19
CA ARG A 13 3.59 34.00 13.83
C ARG A 13 2.98 32.65 13.45
N LEU A 14 2.78 32.46 12.15
CA LEU A 14 2.45 31.17 11.55
C LEU A 14 3.71 30.31 11.64
N ILE A 15 3.95 29.72 12.82
CA ILE A 15 4.84 28.57 12.93
C ILE A 15 3.99 27.33 12.73
N GLY A 16 4.23 26.61 11.64
CA GLY A 16 3.62 25.32 11.37
C GLY A 16 3.43 25.10 9.88
N SER A 17 4.45 24.47 9.27
CA SER A 17 4.36 23.88 7.94
C SER A 17 3.12 22.99 7.84
N GLY A 18 2.44 23.09 6.69
CA GLY A 18 1.11 22.56 6.42
C GLY A 18 0.79 21.20 7.04
N ARG A 19 -0.26 21.19 7.86
CA ARG A 19 -0.97 19.99 8.30
C ARG A 19 -2.05 19.68 7.26
N TYR A 20 -1.78 18.76 6.33
CA TYR A 20 -2.85 18.06 5.63
C TYR A 20 -3.50 17.09 6.63
N PRO A 21 -4.80 17.23 6.95
CA PRO A 21 -5.50 16.24 7.76
C PRO A 21 -5.53 14.91 7.00
N GLY A 22 -4.99 13.84 7.59
CA GLY A 22 -5.06 12.48 7.03
C GLY A 22 -3.76 11.92 6.41
N MET A 23 -2.72 12.74 6.22
CA MET A 23 -1.40 12.19 5.93
C MET A 23 -0.72 11.80 7.25
N THR A 24 -0.61 10.49 7.51
CA THR A 24 0.26 9.96 8.57
C THR A 24 1.59 10.70 8.52
N GLN A 25 2.07 11.25 9.64
CA GLN A 25 3.38 11.92 9.71
C GLN A 25 4.41 11.01 9.03
N LEU A 26 4.94 11.42 7.86
CA LEU A 26 5.72 10.54 7.01
C LEU A 26 6.94 9.94 7.74
N HIS A 27 7.53 10.69 8.69
CA HIS A 27 8.61 10.21 9.56
C HIS A 27 8.19 9.09 10.54
N GLN A 28 6.91 8.99 10.89
CA GLN A 28 6.34 7.87 11.66
C GLN A 28 5.81 6.76 10.74
N ALA A 29 5.49 7.10 9.49
CA ALA A 29 4.99 6.16 8.50
C ALA A 29 6.12 5.27 7.96
N VAL A 30 7.34 5.81 7.74
CA VAL A 30 8.46 5.02 7.21
C VAL A 30 8.79 3.81 8.13
N PRO A 31 8.99 3.97 9.45
CA PRO A 31 9.22 2.82 10.33
C PRO A 31 8.00 1.89 10.47
N LEU A 32 6.78 2.38 10.22
CA LEU A 32 5.57 1.57 10.27
C LEU A 32 5.45 0.69 9.01
N VAL A 33 5.63 1.28 7.83
CA VAL A 33 5.50 0.60 6.54
C VAL A 33 6.60 -0.45 6.40
N GLU A 34 7.85 -0.11 6.74
CA GLU A 34 8.96 -1.06 6.75
C GLU A 34 8.69 -2.23 7.69
N ARG A 35 8.21 -1.96 8.91
CA ARG A 35 7.91 -3.02 9.88
C ARG A 35 6.72 -3.88 9.46
N GLN A 36 5.65 -3.29 8.95
CA GLN A 36 4.51 -4.02 8.40
C GLN A 36 4.91 -4.90 7.22
N HIS A 37 5.77 -4.38 6.34
CA HIS A 37 6.33 -5.13 5.23
C HIS A 37 7.18 -6.30 5.73
N ALA A 38 8.06 -6.08 6.71
CA ALA A 38 8.86 -7.14 7.32
C ALA A 38 8.00 -8.23 7.98
N LEU A 39 6.89 -7.87 8.64
CA LEU A 39 5.94 -8.85 9.18
C LEU A 39 5.31 -9.71 8.07
N ILE A 40 4.93 -9.10 6.95
CA ILE A 40 4.38 -9.82 5.80
C ILE A 40 5.43 -10.77 5.23
N GLU A 41 6.66 -10.32 5.02
CA GLU A 41 7.73 -11.16 4.49
C GLU A 41 8.08 -12.33 5.42
N GLU A 42 8.14 -12.11 6.74
CA GLU A 42 8.36 -13.19 7.72
C GLU A 42 7.23 -14.24 7.70
N MET A 43 5.97 -13.79 7.61
CA MET A 43 4.84 -14.71 7.46
C MET A 43 4.87 -15.46 6.12
N ARG A 44 5.23 -14.76 5.03
CA ARG A 44 5.35 -15.35 3.68
C ARG A 44 6.43 -16.41 3.64
N ALA A 45 7.62 -16.12 4.16
CA ALA A 45 8.76 -17.03 4.17
C ALA A 45 8.49 -18.33 4.94
N ARG A 46 7.55 -18.30 5.89
CA ARG A 46 7.18 -19.45 6.73
C ARG A 46 5.89 -20.13 6.30
N ALA A 47 5.20 -19.61 5.28
CA ALA A 47 3.99 -20.22 4.75
C ALA A 47 4.25 -21.68 4.31
N PRO A 48 3.31 -22.61 4.54
CA PRO A 48 1.96 -22.41 5.09
C PRO A 48 1.91 -22.57 6.62
N ARG A 49 3.00 -22.39 7.38
CA ARG A 49 2.99 -22.57 8.84
C ARG A 49 2.59 -21.28 9.56
N PHE A 50 2.02 -21.42 10.75
CA PHE A 50 1.78 -20.28 11.65
C PHE A 50 3.08 -19.84 12.31
N VAL A 51 3.23 -18.52 12.47
CA VAL A 51 4.37 -17.88 13.13
C VAL A 51 3.88 -17.23 14.42
N THR A 52 4.50 -17.53 15.55
CA THR A 52 4.06 -16.95 16.82
C THR A 52 4.36 -15.45 16.86
N GLY A 53 3.57 -14.69 17.61
CA GLY A 53 3.82 -13.25 17.81
C GLY A 53 5.20 -12.97 18.41
N ARG A 54 5.71 -13.89 19.25
CA ARG A 54 7.05 -13.79 19.83
C ARG A 54 8.15 -13.89 18.76
N VAL A 55 8.03 -14.85 17.84
CA VAL A 55 9.01 -15.01 16.74
C VAL A 55 8.97 -13.79 15.82
N LEU A 56 7.78 -13.28 15.49
CA LEU A 56 7.67 -12.07 14.67
C LEU A 56 8.27 -10.84 15.37
N ALA A 57 8.04 -10.70 16.67
CA ALA A 57 8.57 -9.61 17.47
C ALA A 57 10.12 -9.63 17.49
N GLU A 58 10.70 -10.81 17.71
CA GLU A 58 12.15 -11.02 17.68
C GLU A 58 12.75 -10.69 16.30
N ARG A 59 12.13 -11.19 15.23
CA ARG A 59 12.62 -11.01 13.85
C ARG A 59 12.53 -9.57 13.35
N THR A 60 11.52 -8.83 13.81
CA THR A 60 11.31 -7.44 13.43
C THR A 60 11.88 -6.44 14.44
N GLY A 61 12.59 -6.90 15.47
CA GLY A 61 13.19 -6.05 16.50
C GLY A 61 12.16 -5.23 17.29
N THR A 62 10.96 -5.76 17.50
CA THR A 62 9.85 -5.06 18.15
C THR A 62 9.21 -5.88 19.28
N THR A 63 8.13 -5.37 19.88
CA THR A 63 7.41 -6.07 20.94
C THR A 63 6.22 -6.86 20.39
N VAL A 64 5.78 -7.89 21.12
CA VAL A 64 4.57 -8.66 20.76
C VAL A 64 3.34 -7.75 20.66
N ARG A 65 3.21 -6.75 21.53
CA ARG A 65 2.13 -5.76 21.49
C ARG A 65 2.17 -4.89 20.24
N THR A 66 3.37 -4.57 19.73
CA THR A 66 3.53 -3.87 18.45
C THR A 66 3.13 -4.76 17.29
N VAL A 67 3.55 -6.03 17.29
CA VAL A 67 3.14 -7.01 16.27
C VAL A 67 1.62 -7.14 16.22
N GLU A 68 0.97 -7.33 17.36
CA GLU A 68 -0.49 -7.43 17.46
C GLU A 68 -1.20 -6.20 16.86
N ARG A 69 -0.70 -5.00 17.18
CA ARG A 69 -1.23 -3.74 16.65
C ARG A 69 -1.04 -3.62 15.14
N ASP A 70 0.13 -3.98 14.62
CA ASP A 70 0.42 -3.87 13.20
C ASP A 70 -0.33 -4.91 12.38
N VAL A 71 -0.44 -6.15 12.88
CA VAL A 71 -1.29 -7.18 12.28
C VAL A 71 -2.75 -6.71 12.25
N ALA A 72 -3.25 -6.10 13.33
CA ALA A 72 -4.61 -5.56 13.35
C ALA A 72 -4.81 -4.47 12.27
N ARG A 73 -3.82 -3.59 12.07
CA ARG A 73 -3.84 -2.58 10.99
C ARG A 73 -3.81 -3.21 9.60
N LEU A 74 -2.96 -4.21 9.39
CA LEU A 74 -2.86 -4.95 8.12
C LEU A 74 -4.18 -5.66 7.78
N ARG A 75 -4.83 -6.28 8.78
CA ARG A 75 -6.15 -6.90 8.61
C ARG A 75 -7.23 -5.86 8.29
N ALA A 76 -7.20 -4.70 8.94
CA ALA A 76 -8.12 -3.61 8.63
C ALA A 76 -7.90 -3.03 7.23
N ALA A 77 -6.67 -3.10 6.70
CA ALA A 77 -6.34 -2.74 5.32
C ALA A 77 -6.70 -3.83 4.28
N GLY A 78 -7.30 -4.95 4.71
CA GLY A 78 -7.71 -6.03 3.82
C GLY A 78 -6.62 -7.06 3.48
N ILE A 79 -5.46 -7.01 4.14
CA ILE A 79 -4.43 -8.03 3.95
C ILE A 79 -4.91 -9.35 4.59
N PRO A 80 -4.92 -10.48 3.84
CA PRO A 80 -5.49 -11.72 4.32
C PRO A 80 -4.54 -12.40 5.31
N ILE A 81 -4.71 -12.10 6.60
CA ILE A 81 -3.95 -12.70 7.70
C ILE A 81 -4.90 -13.55 8.56
N GLU A 82 -4.57 -14.83 8.67
CA GLU A 82 -5.18 -15.76 9.61
C GLU A 82 -4.53 -15.63 10.98
N VAL A 83 -5.36 -15.63 12.03
CA VAL A 83 -4.92 -15.56 13.41
C VAL A 83 -5.45 -16.76 14.17
N LYS A 84 -4.54 -17.59 14.68
CA LYS A 84 -4.87 -18.70 15.57
C LYS A 84 -4.59 -18.28 17.01
N ARG A 85 -5.59 -18.36 17.90
CA ARG A 85 -5.42 -18.09 19.34
C ARG A 85 -4.95 -19.36 20.09
N GLY A 86 -4.36 -19.18 21.27
CA GLY A 86 -3.92 -20.27 22.16
C GLY A 86 -2.40 -20.39 22.28
N ALA A 87 -1.93 -21.34 23.11
CA ALA A 87 -0.50 -21.55 23.40
C ALA A 87 0.35 -21.90 22.17
N SER A 88 -0.25 -22.55 21.17
CA SER A 88 0.33 -22.83 19.84
C SER A 88 -0.21 -21.90 18.75
N GLY A 89 -0.78 -20.77 19.15
CA GLY A 89 -1.34 -19.76 18.26
C GLY A 89 -0.29 -18.94 17.51
N GLY A 90 -0.72 -18.16 16.54
CA GLY A 90 0.16 -17.35 15.71
C GLY A 90 -0.54 -16.71 14.53
N TYR A 91 0.27 -16.21 13.62
CA TYR A 91 -0.12 -15.44 12.43
C TYR A 91 0.38 -16.14 11.18
N ARG A 92 -0.43 -16.11 10.12
CA ARG A 92 -0.08 -16.66 8.82
C ARG A 92 -0.78 -15.85 7.74
N LEU A 93 -0.13 -15.63 6.59
CA LEU A 93 -0.83 -15.15 5.40
C LEU A 93 -1.75 -16.25 4.89
N ALA A 94 -3.04 -15.94 4.76
CA ALA A 94 -3.99 -16.88 4.20
C ALA A 94 -3.59 -17.23 2.77
N VAL A 95 -3.91 -18.44 2.32
CA VAL A 95 -3.79 -18.79 0.91
C VAL A 95 -4.70 -17.84 0.14
N PRO A 96 -4.20 -17.08 -0.84
CA PRO A 96 -5.04 -16.14 -1.57
C PRO A 96 -6.17 -16.91 -2.26
N SER A 97 -7.41 -16.51 -1.97
CA SER A 97 -8.55 -16.87 -2.80
C SER A 97 -8.35 -16.24 -4.19
N PRO A 98 -8.84 -16.85 -5.28
CA PRO A 98 -8.83 -16.21 -6.58
C PRO A 98 -9.40 -14.80 -6.46
N VAL A 99 -8.60 -13.79 -6.83
CA VAL A 99 -9.09 -12.41 -6.88
C VAL A 99 -10.02 -12.33 -8.08
N ALA A 100 -11.24 -11.83 -7.88
CA ALA A 100 -12.16 -11.56 -8.99
C ALA A 100 -11.46 -10.66 -10.02
N PRO A 101 -11.74 -10.79 -11.33
CA PRO A 101 -11.14 -9.91 -12.33
C PRO A 101 -11.41 -8.43 -11.99
N LEU A 102 -10.33 -7.69 -11.69
CA LEU A 102 -10.39 -6.26 -11.38
C LEU A 102 -10.15 -5.46 -12.66
N THR A 103 -11.02 -4.50 -12.94
CA THR A 103 -10.81 -3.51 -14.02
C THR A 103 -10.17 -2.26 -13.44
N PHE A 104 -9.07 -1.79 -14.04
CA PHE A 104 -8.40 -0.55 -13.68
C PHE A 104 -8.40 0.40 -14.88
N SER A 105 -8.66 1.68 -14.63
CA SER A 105 -8.43 2.76 -15.60
C SER A 105 -6.93 3.03 -15.79
N PRO A 106 -6.53 3.67 -16.90
CA PRO A 106 -5.13 4.05 -17.12
C PRO A 106 -4.54 4.91 -15.99
N GLY A 107 -5.35 5.80 -15.41
CA GLY A 107 -4.93 6.64 -14.28
C GLY A 107 -4.69 5.85 -13.00
N GLU A 108 -5.54 4.86 -12.70
CA GLU A 108 -5.38 3.97 -11.54
C GLU A 108 -4.14 3.09 -11.69
N ILE A 109 -3.87 2.58 -12.90
CA ILE A 109 -2.65 1.82 -13.20
C ILE A 109 -1.41 2.68 -12.93
N ALA A 110 -1.37 3.91 -13.46
CA ALA A 110 -0.26 4.82 -13.25
C ALA A 110 -0.04 5.14 -11.76
N ALA A 111 -1.12 5.37 -11.01
CA ALA A 111 -1.04 5.64 -9.58
C ALA A 111 -0.49 4.44 -8.78
N LEU A 112 -0.92 3.22 -9.11
CA LEU A 112 -0.42 2.00 -8.47
C LEU A 112 1.08 1.79 -8.73
N VAL A 113 1.51 1.91 -9.98
CA VAL A 113 2.92 1.77 -10.36
C VAL A 113 3.76 2.84 -9.69
N ALA A 114 3.34 4.11 -9.75
CA ALA A 114 4.06 5.22 -9.13
C ALA A 114 4.19 5.04 -7.60
N SER A 115 3.13 4.59 -6.93
CA SER A 115 3.14 4.34 -5.48
C SER A 115 4.12 3.22 -5.12
N LEU A 116 4.15 2.13 -5.89
CA LEU A 116 5.07 1.02 -5.67
C LEU A 116 6.54 1.42 -5.95
N VAL A 117 6.77 2.23 -6.98
CA VAL A 117 8.10 2.79 -7.28
C VAL A 117 8.57 3.72 -6.17
N ALA A 118 7.71 4.60 -5.67
CA ALA A 118 8.01 5.52 -4.57
C ALA A 118 8.34 4.79 -3.26
N LEU A 119 7.70 3.63 -3.01
CA LEU A 119 8.02 2.78 -1.85
C LEU A 119 9.35 2.03 -2.01
N GLY A 120 9.87 1.92 -3.23
CA GLY A 120 11.06 1.15 -3.55
C GLY A 120 10.71 -0.29 -3.92
N PRO A 121 10.61 -0.63 -5.21
CA PRO A 121 10.17 -1.96 -5.65
C PRO A 121 11.21 -3.04 -5.37
N TYR A 122 12.45 -2.66 -5.05
CA TYR A 122 13.55 -3.56 -4.73
C TYR A 122 13.68 -3.87 -3.22
N THR A 123 12.77 -3.35 -2.40
CA THR A 123 12.76 -3.58 -0.95
C THR A 123 12.44 -5.04 -0.58
N SER A 124 11.72 -5.77 -1.44
CA SER A 124 11.59 -7.22 -1.33
C SER A 124 11.32 -7.91 -2.66
N ALA A 125 11.57 -9.23 -2.69
CA ALA A 125 11.21 -10.09 -3.81
C ALA A 125 9.69 -10.06 -4.12
N THR A 126 8.84 -9.81 -3.11
CA THR A 126 7.39 -9.69 -3.33
C THR A 126 7.04 -8.39 -4.03
N ALA A 127 7.66 -7.27 -3.63
CA ALA A 127 7.49 -5.97 -4.30
C ALA A 127 7.98 -6.02 -5.75
N GLN A 128 9.14 -6.64 -6.00
CA GLN A 128 9.66 -6.87 -7.35
C GLN A 128 8.70 -7.71 -8.20
N SER A 129 8.22 -8.83 -7.66
CA SER A 129 7.27 -9.71 -8.35
C SER A 129 5.94 -9.02 -8.65
N ALA A 130 5.43 -8.22 -7.71
CA ALA A 130 4.21 -7.44 -7.89
C ALA A 130 4.38 -6.40 -9.01
N LEU A 131 5.46 -5.62 -9.00
CA LEU A 131 5.73 -4.65 -10.06
C LEU A 131 5.86 -5.33 -11.42
N ALA A 132 6.61 -6.43 -11.50
CA ALA A 132 6.76 -7.20 -12.74
C ALA A 132 5.40 -7.65 -13.27
N LYS A 133 4.52 -8.20 -12.42
CA LYS A 133 3.16 -8.61 -12.82
C LYS A 133 2.31 -7.45 -13.29
N LEU A 134 2.37 -6.28 -12.62
CA LEU A 134 1.61 -5.10 -13.04
C LEU A 134 2.08 -4.62 -14.41
N VAL A 135 3.40 -4.50 -14.61
CA VAL A 135 3.98 -4.04 -15.88
C VAL A 135 3.70 -5.04 -17.01
N THR A 136 3.79 -6.35 -16.79
CA THR A 136 3.49 -7.33 -17.84
C THR A 136 2.01 -7.37 -18.19
N THR A 137 1.13 -7.30 -17.18
CA THR A 137 -0.32 -7.36 -17.39
C THR A 137 -0.83 -6.11 -18.11
N PHE A 138 -0.35 -4.92 -17.75
CA PHE A 138 -0.81 -3.67 -18.35
C PHE A 138 -0.01 -3.25 -19.58
N GLY A 139 1.27 -3.61 -19.66
CA GLY A 139 2.11 -3.36 -20.84
C GLY A 139 1.76 -4.24 -22.05
N GLY A 140 1.10 -5.38 -21.81
CA GLY A 140 0.64 -6.30 -22.87
C GLY A 140 -0.75 -5.97 -23.46
N GLN A 141 -1.54 -5.10 -22.84
CA GLN A 141 -2.90 -4.74 -23.30
C GLN A 141 -2.91 -3.65 -24.39
N GLY A 142 -1.75 -3.22 -24.88
CA GLY A 142 -1.61 -2.29 -26.01
C GLY A 142 -1.83 -2.92 -27.40
N GLY A 143 -2.24 -4.18 -27.46
CA GLY A 143 -2.51 -4.90 -28.71
C GLY A 143 -3.88 -4.58 -29.31
N ILE A 144 -3.94 -3.53 -30.13
CA ILE A 144 -4.71 -3.46 -31.39
C ILE A 144 -6.07 -4.19 -31.40
N GLY A 145 -7.11 -3.51 -30.89
CA GLY A 145 -8.49 -3.80 -31.25
C GLY A 145 -8.75 -3.34 -32.68
N SER A 146 -8.93 -4.32 -33.57
CA SER A 146 -9.23 -4.21 -34.99
C SER A 146 -10.28 -3.14 -35.35
N THR A 147 -9.86 -2.05 -35.99
CA THR A 147 -10.70 -1.34 -36.96
C THR A 147 -10.69 -2.14 -38.26
N GLY A 148 -11.54 -3.16 -38.32
CA GLY A 148 -11.87 -3.86 -39.55
C GLY A 148 -12.64 -2.90 -40.47
N THR A 149 -11.91 -2.17 -41.29
CA THR A 149 -12.41 -1.61 -42.54
C THR A 149 -12.97 -2.75 -43.38
N THR A 150 -14.28 -2.77 -43.60
CA THR A 150 -14.86 -3.32 -44.83
C THR A 150 -15.69 -2.23 -45.45
N ASP A 151 -14.98 -1.43 -46.23
CA ASP A 151 -15.52 -0.60 -47.29
C ASP A 151 -16.39 -1.48 -48.21
N LYS A 152 -17.68 -1.16 -48.29
CA LYS A 152 -18.59 -1.73 -49.28
C LYS A 152 -18.83 -0.64 -50.32
N PRO A 153 -18.21 -0.69 -51.51
CA PRO A 153 -18.51 0.26 -52.55
C PRO A 153 -19.92 0.00 -53.08
N ALA A 154 -20.65 1.10 -53.24
CA ALA A 154 -21.99 1.19 -53.77
C ALA A 154 -22.11 0.52 -55.15
N SER A 155 -23.07 -0.38 -55.28
CA SER A 155 -23.63 -0.76 -56.57
C SER A 155 -24.53 0.37 -57.06
N ARG A 156 -24.07 1.09 -58.08
CA ARG A 156 -24.92 1.96 -58.90
C ARG A 156 -25.84 1.10 -59.78
N SER A 157 -27.05 1.63 -59.92
CA SER A 157 -28.12 1.26 -60.83
C SER A 157 -27.72 1.24 -62.30
#